data_AF-A0A261BZ78-F1
#
_entry.id   AF-A0A261BZ78-F1
#
_cell.length_a   1.000
_cell.length_b   1.000
_cell.length_c   1.000
_cell.angle_alpha   90.00
_cell.angle_beta   90.00
_cell.angle_gamma   90.00
#
_symmetry.space_group_name_H-M   'P 1'
#
loop_
_entity.id
_entity.type
_entity.pdbx_description
1 polymer ?
#
loop_
_entity_poly.entity_id
_entity_poly.type
_entity_poly.pdbx_seq_one_letter_code
_entity_poly.pdbx_strand_id
1 'polypeptide(L)'
;MGTHPDGPAQLKKCSTRLSTYLAKHPSPLTNNNSAKNIHLPFIMKVMSIRTTLSLQVHPTKEQARELHENDPVNYPDRNHKPELAYALTRFELLCGFRPAREILKNLQTFPSFRLLFGGDTKTKPLEDCIMKMKNSDTVNQDSPEYNYSRQYLESCFRFMMTLTNVHVSF
;
A
#
# COMPACT_ATOMS: atom_id res chain seq x y z
N MET A 1 19.15 -3.22 -5.94
CA MET A 1 20.07 -4.37 -5.99
C MET A 1 19.26 -5.61 -6.37
N GLY A 2 19.69 -6.29 -7.42
CA GLY A 2 18.97 -7.45 -7.97
C GLY A 2 19.08 -7.49 -9.49
N THR A 3 18.11 -8.12 -10.12
CA THR A 3 18.11 -8.42 -11.56
C THR A 3 17.11 -7.58 -12.34
N HIS A 4 16.59 -6.48 -11.78
CA HIS A 4 15.59 -5.66 -12.45
C HIS A 4 16.17 -5.00 -13.72
N PRO A 5 15.45 -4.99 -14.86
CA PRO A 5 15.94 -4.41 -16.11
C PRO A 5 16.33 -2.93 -16.00
N ASP A 6 15.55 -2.13 -15.26
CA ASP A 6 15.77 -0.67 -15.13
C ASP A 6 16.93 -0.30 -14.21
N GLY A 7 17.52 -1.27 -13.51
CA GLY A 7 18.65 -1.06 -12.61
C GLY A 7 19.45 -2.35 -12.42
N PRO A 8 20.09 -2.85 -13.48
CA PRO A 8 20.69 -4.17 -13.48
C PRO A 8 21.96 -4.17 -12.63
N ALA A 9 22.02 -5.04 -11.62
CA ALA A 9 23.28 -5.27 -10.92
C ALA A 9 24.30 -5.97 -11.82
N GLN A 10 25.58 -5.70 -11.58
CA GLN A 10 26.69 -6.30 -12.33
C GLN A 10 27.74 -6.88 -11.38
N LEU A 11 28.40 -7.94 -11.83
CA LEU A 11 29.54 -8.50 -11.13
C LEU A 11 30.76 -7.58 -11.29
N LYS A 12 31.36 -7.18 -10.17
CA LYS A 12 32.51 -6.24 -10.14
C LYS A 12 33.67 -6.64 -11.05
N LYS A 13 33.98 -7.95 -11.14
CA LYS A 13 35.17 -8.45 -11.85
C LYS A 13 35.05 -8.44 -13.37
N CYS A 14 33.84 -8.58 -13.91
CA CYS A 14 33.63 -8.83 -15.34
C CYS A 14 32.48 -8.04 -15.96
N SER A 15 31.87 -7.12 -15.20
CA SER A 15 30.72 -6.29 -15.60
C SER A 15 29.53 -7.06 -16.18
N THR A 16 29.50 -8.38 -16.00
CA THR A 16 28.41 -9.24 -16.45
C THR A 16 27.19 -8.94 -15.58
N ARG A 17 26.02 -8.77 -16.22
CA ARG A 17 24.76 -8.59 -15.51
C ARG A 17 24.49 -9.79 -14.61
N LEU A 18 24.02 -9.51 -13.39
CA LEU A 18 23.68 -10.56 -12.43
C LEU A 18 22.64 -11.53 -13.00
N SER A 19 21.65 -11.03 -13.76
CA SER A 19 20.63 -11.86 -14.41
C SER A 19 21.19 -12.88 -15.40
N THR A 20 22.22 -12.48 -16.16
CA THR A 20 22.90 -13.33 -17.14
C THR A 20 23.83 -14.33 -16.47
N TYR A 21 24.49 -13.91 -15.39
CA TYR A 21 25.31 -14.82 -14.60
C TYR A 21 24.45 -15.93 -13.96
N LEU A 22 23.33 -15.56 -13.32
CA LEU A 22 22.41 -16.52 -12.71
C LEU A 22 21.83 -17.51 -13.73
N ALA A 23 21.58 -17.09 -14.97
CA ALA A 23 21.15 -17.98 -16.04
C ALA A 23 22.17 -19.09 -16.37
N LYS A 24 23.46 -18.83 -16.21
CA LYS A 24 24.54 -19.80 -16.45
C LYS A 24 24.88 -20.66 -15.22
N HIS A 25 24.44 -20.23 -14.04
CA HIS A 25 24.72 -20.89 -12.77
C HIS A 25 23.42 -21.06 -11.95
N PRO A 26 22.53 -21.99 -12.35
CA PRO A 26 21.25 -22.19 -11.68
C PRO A 26 21.42 -22.56 -10.20
N SER A 27 20.51 -22.06 -9.37
CA SER A 27 20.40 -22.34 -7.94
C SER A 27 18.92 -22.47 -7.56
N PRO A 28 18.58 -22.91 -6.33
CA PRO A 28 17.18 -22.93 -5.88
C PRO A 28 16.47 -21.57 -5.98
N LEU A 29 17.22 -20.47 -5.96
CA LEU A 29 16.69 -19.10 -6.08
C LEU A 29 16.31 -18.70 -7.52
N THR A 30 16.71 -19.49 -8.52
CA THR A 30 16.56 -19.14 -9.94
C THR A 30 15.40 -19.87 -10.63
N ASN A 31 14.53 -20.54 -9.87
CA ASN A 31 13.38 -21.32 -10.36
C ASN A 31 13.69 -22.29 -11.53
N ASN A 32 14.95 -22.69 -11.70
CA ASN A 32 15.45 -23.63 -12.73
C ASN A 32 14.98 -23.39 -14.19
N ASN A 33 14.64 -22.14 -14.55
CA ASN A 33 14.19 -21.81 -15.91
C ASN A 33 15.39 -21.58 -16.85
N SER A 34 15.39 -22.23 -18.02
CA SER A 34 16.43 -22.13 -19.06
C SER A 34 16.31 -20.87 -19.94
N ALA A 35 16.16 -19.71 -19.30
CA ALA A 35 16.07 -18.42 -20.00
C ALA A 35 17.44 -17.75 -20.14
N LYS A 36 17.63 -16.92 -21.19
CA LYS A 36 18.85 -16.12 -21.42
C LYS A 36 19.18 -15.18 -20.26
N ASN A 37 18.17 -14.79 -19.48
CA ASN A 37 18.28 -14.03 -18.25
C ASN A 37 17.33 -14.63 -17.21
N ILE A 38 17.78 -14.69 -15.96
CA ILE A 38 16.91 -15.04 -14.82
C ILE A 38 16.72 -13.83 -13.94
N HIS A 39 15.47 -13.61 -13.51
CA HIS A 39 15.12 -12.56 -12.57
C HIS A 39 14.82 -13.16 -11.19
N LEU A 40 15.40 -12.56 -10.16
CA LEU A 40 15.12 -12.87 -8.77
C LEU A 40 13.67 -12.52 -8.43
N PRO A 41 13.03 -13.28 -7.53
CA PRO A 41 11.65 -13.04 -7.12
C PRO A 41 11.50 -11.84 -6.16
N PHE A 42 12.57 -11.07 -5.94
CA PHE A 42 12.59 -9.91 -5.07
C PHE A 42 13.55 -8.84 -5.60
N ILE A 43 13.37 -7.62 -5.13
CA ILE A 43 14.30 -6.50 -5.35
C ILE A 43 14.65 -5.92 -4.00
N MET A 44 15.94 -5.78 -3.71
CA MET A 44 16.42 -5.12 -2.51
C MET A 44 16.77 -3.67 -2.83
N LYS A 45 16.30 -2.72 -2.02
CA LYS A 45 16.62 -1.29 -2.15
C LYS A 45 17.16 -0.77 -0.82
N VAL A 46 18.15 0.12 -0.91
CA VAL A 46 18.53 1.01 0.20
C VAL A 46 18.00 2.38 -0.18
N MET A 47 17.21 3.00 0.68
CA MET A 47 16.59 4.29 0.41
C MET A 47 17.12 5.34 1.39
N SER A 48 17.54 6.48 0.86
CA SER A 48 17.85 7.67 1.64
C SER A 48 16.74 8.69 1.37
N ILE A 49 15.82 8.85 2.32
CA ILE A 49 14.57 9.58 2.13
C ILE A 49 14.70 10.95 2.80
N ARG A 50 14.74 12.02 1.99
CA ARG A 50 14.79 13.41 2.47
C ARG A 50 13.40 14.03 2.65
N THR A 51 12.44 13.62 1.83
CA THR A 51 11.06 14.14 1.80
C THR A 51 10.08 12.98 1.74
N THR A 52 8.85 13.20 2.22
CA THR A 52 7.79 12.19 2.18
C THR A 52 7.54 11.70 0.76
N LEU A 53 7.38 10.38 0.62
CA LEU A 53 6.95 9.74 -0.62
C LEU A 53 5.42 9.80 -0.75
N SER A 54 4.91 9.44 -1.93
CA SER A 54 3.46 9.36 -2.14
C SER A 54 2.81 8.34 -1.21
N LEU A 55 1.54 8.56 -0.86
CA LEU A 55 0.70 7.52 -0.29
C LEU A 55 0.47 6.44 -1.36
N GLN A 56 0.70 5.18 -0.99
CA GLN A 56 0.69 4.07 -1.93
C GLN A 56 -0.15 2.94 -1.37
N VAL A 57 -0.86 2.26 -2.28
CA VAL A 57 -1.47 0.95 -2.03
C VAL A 57 -1.05 0.03 -3.17
N HIS A 58 -0.74 -1.22 -2.86
CA HIS A 58 -0.44 -2.22 -3.87
C HIS A 58 -1.65 -3.12 -4.07
N PRO A 59 -2.07 -3.36 -5.33
CA PRO A 59 -3.17 -4.27 -5.61
C PRO A 59 -2.83 -5.70 -5.20
N THR A 60 -3.86 -6.52 -4.98
CA THR A 60 -3.69 -7.98 -4.94
C THR A 60 -3.22 -8.48 -6.31
N LYS A 61 -2.82 -9.75 -6.41
CA LYS A 61 -2.32 -10.31 -7.66
C LYS A 61 -3.39 -10.31 -8.75
N GLU A 62 -4.63 -10.62 -8.37
CA GLU A 62 -5.80 -10.64 -9.24
C GLU A 62 -6.11 -9.23 -9.75
N GLN A 63 -6.12 -8.24 -8.85
CA GLN A 63 -6.33 -6.84 -9.20
C GLN A 63 -5.20 -6.29 -10.08
N ALA A 64 -3.94 -6.65 -9.81
CA ALA A 64 -2.80 -6.23 -10.62
C ALA A 64 -2.93 -6.72 -12.06
N ARG A 65 -3.37 -7.98 -12.24
CA ARG A 65 -3.63 -8.56 -13.56
C ARG A 65 -4.69 -7.77 -14.33
N GLU A 66 -5.81 -7.46 -13.67
CA GLU A 66 -6.92 -6.69 -14.28
C GLU A 66 -6.49 -5.25 -14.60
N LEU A 67 -5.78 -4.59 -13.70
CA LEU A 67 -5.29 -3.23 -13.89
C LEU A 67 -4.29 -3.15 -15.05
N HIS A 68 -3.37 -4.11 -15.16
CA HIS A 68 -2.44 -4.19 -16.29
C HIS A 68 -3.15 -4.44 -17.63
N GLU A 69 -4.19 -5.28 -17.63
CA GLU A 69 -4.99 -5.55 -18.84
C GLU A 69 -5.77 -4.31 -19.30
N ASN A 70 -6.26 -3.49 -18.37
CA ASN A 70 -7.04 -2.30 -18.65
C ASN A 70 -6.18 -1.04 -18.93
N ASP A 71 -5.04 -0.90 -18.25
CA ASP A 71 -4.16 0.29 -18.32
C ASP A 71 -2.69 -0.10 -18.10
N PRO A 72 -2.04 -0.73 -19.11
CA PRO A 72 -0.67 -1.22 -18.99
C PRO A 72 0.37 -0.10 -18.88
N VAL A 73 0.01 1.15 -19.20
CA VAL A 73 0.91 2.30 -19.10
C VAL A 73 1.13 2.67 -17.64
N ASN A 74 0.06 2.74 -16.84
CA ASN A 74 0.16 3.05 -15.42
C ASN A 74 0.40 1.82 -14.53
N TYR A 75 0.00 0.63 -15.01
CA TYR A 75 0.20 -0.64 -14.30
C TYR A 75 1.05 -1.59 -15.16
N PRO A 76 2.37 -1.41 -15.26
CA PRO A 76 3.21 -2.18 -16.19
C PRO A 76 3.46 -3.64 -15.74
N ASP A 77 3.08 -4.02 -14.53
CA ASP A 77 3.27 -5.36 -13.97
C ASP A 77 1.93 -5.99 -13.57
N ARG A 78 1.79 -7.30 -13.81
CA ARG A 78 0.61 -8.12 -13.47
C ARG A 78 0.72 -8.74 -12.07
N ASN A 79 1.77 -8.45 -11.32
CA ASN A 79 2.06 -9.08 -10.05
C ASN A 79 1.76 -8.19 -8.85
N HIS A 80 1.40 -8.84 -7.72
CA HIS A 80 1.37 -8.19 -6.42
C HIS A 80 2.77 -7.78 -5.97
N LYS A 81 2.84 -6.74 -5.13
CA LYS A 81 4.10 -6.17 -4.66
C LYS A 81 4.15 -6.12 -3.13
N PRO A 82 4.39 -7.27 -2.46
CA PRO A 82 4.60 -7.28 -1.02
C PRO A 82 5.93 -6.59 -0.71
N GLU A 83 5.93 -5.70 0.28
CA GLU A 83 7.10 -4.93 0.67
C GLU A 83 7.43 -5.14 2.15
N LEU A 84 8.73 -5.13 2.46
CA LEU A 84 9.26 -5.16 3.82
C LEU A 84 10.21 -3.98 3.98
N ALA A 85 9.95 -3.15 4.99
CA ALA A 85 10.82 -2.04 5.36
C ALA A 85 11.68 -2.41 6.57
N TYR A 86 12.98 -2.12 6.50
CA TYR A 86 13.92 -2.26 7.62
C TYR A 86 14.61 -0.92 7.88
N ALA A 87 14.47 -0.40 9.10
CA ALA A 87 14.98 0.91 9.48
C ALA A 87 16.49 0.83 9.81
N LEU A 88 17.33 1.42 8.97
CA LEU A 88 18.78 1.57 9.23
C LEU A 88 19.10 2.78 10.12
N THR A 89 18.23 3.78 10.10
CA THR A 89 18.26 4.98 10.93
C THR A 89 16.86 5.20 11.51
N ARG A 90 16.65 6.26 12.31
CA ARG A 90 15.29 6.70 12.63
C ARG A 90 14.48 6.84 11.34
N PHE A 91 13.31 6.22 11.33
CA PHE A 91 12.44 6.10 10.17
C PHE A 91 10.99 6.28 10.63
N GLU A 92 10.23 7.04 9.85
CA GLU A 92 8.82 7.33 10.11
C GLU A 92 8.02 6.90 8.88
N LEU A 93 6.89 6.23 9.11
CA LEU A 93 6.07 5.66 8.06
C LEU A 93 4.59 5.74 8.42
N LEU A 94 3.74 5.93 7.40
CA LEU A 94 2.31 5.74 7.51
C LEU A 94 1.97 4.35 6.97
N CYS A 95 1.34 3.52 7.80
CA CYS A 95 0.95 2.16 7.42
C CYS A 95 -0.43 1.83 7.98
N GLY A 96 -1.35 1.55 7.06
CA GLY A 96 -2.73 1.20 7.39
C GLY A 96 -3.54 2.36 7.96
N PHE A 97 -4.81 2.08 8.22
CA PHE A 97 -5.68 2.98 8.94
C PHE A 97 -5.45 2.85 10.45
N ARG A 98 -5.60 3.96 11.16
CA ARG A 98 -5.69 3.95 12.63
C ARG A 98 -6.90 3.13 13.09
N PRO A 99 -6.92 2.66 14.35
CA PRO A 99 -8.12 2.07 14.93
C PRO A 99 -9.34 2.98 14.75
N ALA A 100 -10.50 2.41 14.42
CA ALA A 100 -11.71 3.18 14.11
C ALA A 100 -12.09 4.19 15.21
N ARG A 101 -11.89 3.82 16.49
CA ARG A 101 -12.11 4.72 17.64
C ARG A 101 -11.20 5.94 17.63
N GLU A 102 -9.93 5.79 17.25
CA GLU A 102 -9.02 6.94 17.12
C GLU A 102 -9.41 7.85 15.96
N ILE A 103 -9.84 7.25 14.84
CA ILE A 103 -10.34 8.02 13.68
C ILE A 103 -11.55 8.86 14.11
N LEU A 104 -12.52 8.26 14.79
CA LEU A 104 -13.70 8.96 15.28
C LEU A 104 -13.33 10.08 16.27
N LYS A 105 -12.42 9.81 17.22
CA LYS A 105 -11.93 10.83 18.13
C LYS A 105 -11.32 12.02 17.38
N ASN A 106 -10.53 11.77 16.34
CA ASN A 106 -9.95 12.84 15.52
C ASN A 106 -11.05 13.64 14.78
N LEU A 107 -12.06 12.97 14.21
CA LEU A 107 -13.18 13.64 13.55
C LEU A 107 -13.99 14.51 14.54
N GLN A 108 -14.19 14.06 15.77
CA GLN A 108 -14.88 14.84 16.81
C GLN A 108 -14.02 16.00 17.32
N THR A 109 -12.70 15.81 17.42
CA THR A 109 -11.76 16.82 17.91
C THR A 109 -11.59 17.97 16.92
N PHE A 110 -11.68 17.70 15.62
CA PHE A 110 -11.42 18.66 14.55
C PHE A 110 -12.65 18.82 13.63
N PRO A 111 -13.57 19.77 13.89
CA PRO A 111 -14.78 19.96 13.08
C PRO A 111 -14.50 20.17 11.59
N SER A 112 -13.48 20.95 11.23
CA SER A 112 -13.09 21.16 9.82
C SER A 112 -12.65 19.85 9.15
N PHE A 113 -12.01 18.96 9.89
CA PHE A 113 -11.64 17.63 9.39
C PHE A 113 -12.87 16.74 9.21
N ARG A 114 -13.85 16.80 10.14
CA ARG A 114 -15.14 16.11 9.99
C ARG A 114 -15.87 16.53 8.71
N LEU A 115 -15.83 17.81 8.34
CA LEU A 115 -16.42 18.31 7.10
C LEU A 115 -15.75 17.72 5.86
N LEU A 116 -14.42 17.61 5.83
CA LEU A 116 -13.68 16.97 4.72
C LEU A 116 -14.05 15.49 4.53
N PHE A 117 -14.53 14.83 5.57
CA PHE A 117 -15.00 13.44 5.53
C PHE A 117 -16.50 13.32 5.26
N GLY A 118 -17.18 14.41 4.88
CA GLY A 118 -18.60 14.44 4.51
C GLY A 118 -19.54 14.87 5.64
N GLY A 119 -19.00 15.46 6.70
CA GLY A 119 -19.77 15.94 7.84
C GLY A 119 -20.63 14.84 8.46
N ASP A 120 -21.73 15.23 9.08
CA ASP A 120 -22.65 14.30 9.74
C ASP A 120 -23.25 13.26 8.77
N THR A 121 -23.40 13.59 7.49
CA THR A 121 -24.01 12.69 6.49
C THR A 121 -23.22 11.39 6.32
N LYS A 122 -21.89 11.48 6.41
CA LYS A 122 -20.98 10.33 6.26
C LYS A 122 -20.48 9.80 7.60
N THR A 123 -20.23 10.70 8.56
CA THR A 123 -19.54 10.33 9.81
C THR A 123 -20.48 9.80 10.90
N LYS A 124 -21.78 10.15 10.92
CA LYS A 124 -22.73 9.59 11.91
C LYS A 124 -22.88 8.06 11.81
N PRO A 125 -23.04 7.45 10.63
CA PRO A 125 -23.09 5.99 10.52
C PRO A 125 -21.84 5.28 11.08
N LEU A 126 -20.65 5.86 10.85
CA LEU A 126 -19.40 5.34 11.41
C LEU A 126 -19.39 5.48 12.95
N GLU A 127 -19.81 6.62 13.46
CA GLU A 127 -19.94 6.91 14.89
C GLU A 127 -20.89 5.93 15.59
N ASP A 128 -22.10 5.76 15.08
CA ASP A 128 -23.10 4.84 15.61
C ASP A 128 -22.61 3.39 15.60
N CYS A 129 -21.92 2.99 14.52
CA CYS A 129 -21.33 1.66 14.39
C CYS A 129 -20.26 1.41 15.46
N ILE A 130 -19.32 2.35 15.63
CA ILE A 130 -18.24 2.24 16.61
C ILE A 130 -18.79 2.24 18.05
N MET A 131 -19.84 3.03 18.32
CA MET A 131 -20.46 3.06 19.65
C MET A 131 -21.15 1.74 19.99
N LYS A 132 -21.76 1.04 19.02
CA LYS A 132 -22.29 -0.32 19.24
C LYS A 132 -21.19 -1.34 19.57
N MET A 133 -20.00 -1.18 18.99
CA MET A 133 -18.84 -2.03 19.27
C MET A 133 -18.22 -1.79 20.66
N LYS A 134 -18.54 -0.70 21.38
CA LYS A 134 -17.97 -0.44 22.73
C LYS A 134 -18.30 -1.51 23.75
N ASN A 135 -19.31 -2.34 23.51
CA ASN A 135 -19.70 -3.42 24.41
C ASN A 135 -18.92 -4.73 24.18
N SER A 136 -17.92 -4.73 23.30
CA SER A 136 -17.05 -5.87 22.98
C SER A 136 -15.59 -5.45 23.14
N ASP A 137 -14.91 -6.02 24.14
CA ASP A 137 -13.48 -5.71 24.43
C ASP A 137 -12.51 -6.34 23.42
N THR A 138 -13.00 -7.19 22.51
CA THR A 138 -12.20 -7.81 21.44
C THR A 138 -12.64 -7.32 20.06
N VAL A 139 -11.67 -6.98 19.21
CA VAL A 139 -11.91 -6.72 17.79
C VAL A 139 -12.02 -8.06 17.08
N ASN A 140 -13.24 -8.58 16.97
CA ASN A 140 -13.52 -9.71 16.09
C ASN A 140 -13.60 -9.20 14.65
N GLN A 141 -12.55 -9.45 13.86
CA GLN A 141 -12.48 -9.01 12.45
C GLN A 141 -13.51 -9.70 11.54
N ASP A 142 -14.10 -10.80 12.01
CA ASP A 142 -15.14 -11.53 11.28
C ASP A 142 -16.55 -11.08 11.67
N SER A 143 -16.69 -10.10 12.57
CA SER A 143 -18.01 -9.62 12.99
C SER A 143 -18.68 -8.78 11.90
N PRO A 144 -20.03 -8.82 11.79
CA PRO A 144 -20.77 -7.93 10.90
C PRO A 144 -20.47 -6.44 11.17
N GLU A 145 -20.35 -6.07 12.44
CA GLU A 145 -20.02 -4.71 12.86
C GLU A 145 -18.66 -4.28 12.31
N TYR A 146 -17.65 -5.15 12.39
CA TYR A 146 -16.33 -4.83 11.83
C TYR A 146 -16.41 -4.53 10.34
N ASN A 147 -17.16 -5.35 9.58
CA ASN A 147 -17.41 -5.11 8.16
C ASN A 147 -18.18 -3.80 7.90
N TYR A 148 -19.21 -3.49 8.69
CA TYR A 148 -19.92 -2.22 8.61
C TYR A 148 -19.00 -1.03 8.88
N SER A 149 -18.12 -1.12 9.88
CA SER A 149 -17.17 -0.04 10.18
C SER A 149 -16.21 0.22 9.02
N ARG A 150 -15.77 -0.83 8.32
CA ARG A 150 -14.95 -0.71 7.11
C ARG A 150 -15.70 -0.03 5.98
N GLN A 151 -16.97 -0.39 5.76
CA GLN A 151 -17.81 0.23 4.73
C GLN A 151 -18.08 1.72 5.03
N TYR A 152 -18.37 2.07 6.28
CA TYR A 152 -18.58 3.47 6.65
C TYR A 152 -17.30 4.29 6.57
N LEU A 153 -16.16 3.72 7.00
CA LEU A 153 -14.86 4.37 6.84
C LEU A 153 -14.50 4.56 5.37
N GLU A 154 -14.73 3.55 4.53
CA GLU A 154 -14.56 3.65 3.08
C GLU A 154 -15.42 4.78 2.51
N SER A 155 -16.70 4.87 2.89
CA SER A 155 -17.60 5.93 2.44
C SER A 155 -17.09 7.33 2.80
N CYS A 156 -16.58 7.51 4.03
CA CYS A 156 -16.01 8.79 4.47
C CYS A 156 -14.71 9.12 3.72
N PHE A 157 -13.80 8.14 3.60
CA PHE A 157 -12.51 8.33 2.93
C PHE A 157 -12.67 8.54 1.43
N ARG A 158 -13.59 7.82 0.79
CA ARG A 158 -13.96 8.01 -0.61
C ARG A 158 -14.51 9.42 -0.83
N PHE A 159 -15.41 9.90 0.04
CA PHE A 159 -15.90 11.27 -0.04
C PHE A 159 -14.73 12.25 -0.05
N MET A 160 -13.82 12.16 0.93
CA MET A 160 -12.63 13.01 1.02
C MET A 160 -11.76 12.96 -0.25
N MET A 161 -11.46 11.76 -0.76
CA MET A 161 -10.59 11.58 -1.93
C MET A 161 -11.23 12.00 -3.26
N THR A 162 -12.57 12.09 -3.30
CA THR A 162 -13.33 12.51 -4.49
C THR A 162 -13.80 13.96 -4.42
N LEU A 163 -13.43 14.72 -3.39
CA LEU A 163 -13.65 16.16 -3.32
C LEU A 163 -12.85 16.85 -4.43
N THR A 164 -13.41 16.93 -5.63
CA THR A 164 -12.75 17.52 -6.79
C THR A 164 -12.86 19.05 -6.84
N ASN A 165 -13.53 19.72 -5.89
CA ASN A 165 -13.70 21.19 -5.92
C ASN A 165 -13.90 21.82 -4.53
N VAL A 166 -12.99 21.60 -3.58
CA VAL A 166 -12.90 22.52 -2.43
C VAL A 166 -11.58 23.25 -2.56
N HIS A 167 -11.63 24.47 -3.11
CA HIS A 167 -10.57 25.45 -2.93
C HIS A 167 -10.44 25.70 -1.42
N VAL A 168 -9.55 24.97 -0.77
CA VAL A 168 -9.11 25.30 0.57
C VAL A 168 -8.07 26.39 0.40
N SER A 169 -8.54 27.64 0.44
CA SER A 169 -7.68 28.81 0.61
C SER A 169 -7.06 28.71 2.01
N PHE A 170 -5.73 28.57 2.09
CA PHE A 170 -4.98 28.81 3.32
C PHE A 170 -4.84 30.30 3.58
#